data_AF-A0AAV9D6W3-F1
#
_entry.id   AF-A0AAV9D6W3-F1
#
_cell.length_a   1.000
_cell.length_b   1.000
_cell.length_c   1.000
_cell.angle_alpha   90.00
_cell.angle_beta   90.00
_cell.angle_gamma   90.00
#
_symmetry.space_group_name_H-M   'P 1'
#
loop_
_entity.id
_entity.type
_entity.pdbx_description
1 polymer ?
#
loop_
_entity_poly.entity_id
_entity_poly.type
_entity_poly.pdbx_seq_one_letter_code
_entity_poly.pdbx_strand_id
1 'polypeptide(L)' 'MSYNNNSNPSSSSEPRHEDDSALSEFLSSLMDYNPTIPDELVEHYLGKSGFQCPDVRL' A
#
# COMPACT_ATOMS: atom_id res chain seq x y z
N MET A 1 -27.62 -30.32 -33.36
CA MET A 1 -27.81 -29.10 -32.57
C MET A 1 -26.54 -28.83 -31.78
N SER A 2 -25.86 -27.73 -32.09
CA SER A 2 -24.62 -27.30 -31.41
C SER A 2 -24.93 -26.64 -30.07
N TYR A 3 -24.15 -26.95 -29.04
CA TYR A 3 -24.25 -26.36 -27.71
C TYR A 3 -23.64 -24.96 -27.71
N ASN A 4 -24.44 -23.92 -27.45
CA ASN A 4 -23.98 -22.55 -27.34
C ASN A 4 -23.70 -22.22 -25.87
N ASN A 5 -22.47 -22.47 -25.40
CA ASN A 5 -22.01 -22.05 -24.08
C ASN A 5 -21.43 -20.64 -24.16
N ASN A 6 -22.29 -19.62 -24.02
CA ASN A 6 -21.83 -18.24 -23.84
C ASN A 6 -21.68 -17.93 -22.34
N SER A 7 -20.62 -18.46 -21.73
CA SER A 7 -20.14 -17.95 -20.45
C SER A 7 -19.36 -16.68 -20.72
N ASN A 8 -20.01 -15.52 -20.55
CA ASN A 8 -19.35 -14.22 -20.53
C ASN A 8 -19.12 -13.83 -19.06
N PRO A 9 -17.90 -13.95 -18.51
CA PRO A 9 -17.50 -13.26 -17.31
C PRO A 9 -16.77 -11.97 -17.73
N SER A 10 -17.50 -10.98 -18.22
CA SER A 10 -16.94 -9.63 -18.35
C SER A 10 -17.62 -8.69 -17.38
N SER A 11 -16.77 -7.96 -16.66
CA SER A 11 -17.02 -6.87 -15.69
C SER A 11 -17.13 -7.24 -14.20
N SER A 12 -16.03 -7.75 -13.61
CA SER A 12 -15.81 -7.64 -12.16
C SER A 12 -14.34 -7.34 -11.84
N SER A 13 -13.82 -6.24 -12.36
CA SER A 13 -12.53 -5.63 -12.01
C SER A 13 -12.62 -4.21 -12.56
N GLU A 14 -12.43 -3.13 -11.81
CA GLU A 14 -11.09 -2.57 -11.58
C GLU A 14 -10.99 -1.40 -10.55
N PRO A 15 -11.91 -1.10 -9.61
CA PRO A 15 -11.66 0.03 -8.70
C PRO A 15 -10.51 -0.21 -7.70
N ARG A 16 -10.17 -1.47 -7.41
CA ARG A 16 -9.11 -1.80 -6.44
C ARG A 16 -7.69 -1.54 -6.94
N HIS A 17 -7.48 -1.56 -8.27
CA HIS A 17 -6.14 -1.40 -8.84
C HIS A 17 -5.68 0.06 -8.86
N GLU A 18 -6.60 1.01 -9.06
CA GLU A 18 -6.30 2.44 -8.95
C GLU A 18 -5.92 2.82 -7.52
N ASP A 19 -6.65 2.31 -6.51
CA ASP A 19 -6.37 2.56 -5.10
C ASP A 19 -4.96 2.08 -4.68
N ASP A 20 -4.55 0.88 -5.10
CA ASP A 20 -3.21 0.34 -4.81
C ASP A 20 -2.11 1.16 -5.50
N SER A 21 -2.38 1.67 -6.70
CA SER A 21 -1.43 2.53 -7.43
C SER A 21 -1.27 3.90 -6.77
N ALA A 22 -2.39 4.53 -6.36
CA ALA A 22 -2.40 5.82 -5.68
C ALA A 22 -1.74 5.72 -4.29
N LEU A 23 -1.98 4.63 -3.56
CA LEU A 23 -1.32 4.36 -2.29
C LEU A 23 0.20 4.19 -2.47
N SER A 24 0.62 3.47 -3.51
CA SER A 24 2.04 3.25 -3.79
C SER A 24 2.77 4.55 -4.13
N GLU A 25 2.12 5.43 -4.91
CA GLU A 25 2.64 6.76 -5.23
C GLU A 25 2.73 7.63 -3.95
N PHE A 26 1.70 7.62 -3.12
CA PHE A 26 1.69 8.32 -1.84
C PHE A 26 2.82 7.86 -0.91
N LEU A 27 2.97 6.55 -0.69
CA LEU A 27 4.06 6.00 0.12
C LEU A 27 5.43 6.31 -0.48
N SER A 28 5.56 6.38 -1.80
CA SER A 28 6.81 6.77 -2.45
C SER A 28 7.15 8.24 -2.15
N SER A 29 6.13 9.12 -2.15
CA SER A 29 6.31 10.54 -1.83
C SER A 29 6.82 10.79 -0.41
N LEU A 30 6.59 9.87 0.54
CA LEU A 30 7.05 10.00 1.94
C LEU A 30 8.58 10.14 2.05
N MET A 31 9.34 9.59 1.10
CA MET A 31 10.80 9.67 1.07
C MET A 31 11.32 11.10 0.88
N ASP A 32 10.51 11.98 0.29
CA ASP A 32 10.90 13.36 0.01
C ASP A 32 10.54 14.32 1.16
N TYR A 33 9.86 13.83 2.21
CA TYR A 33 9.51 14.61 3.38
C TYR A 33 10.51 14.40 4.51
N ASN A 34 10.86 15.48 5.20
CA ASN A 34 11.59 15.42 6.45
C ASN A 34 10.60 15.56 7.62
N PRO A 35 10.32 14.50 8.40
CA PRO A 35 9.35 14.55 9.48
C PRO A 35 9.74 15.59 10.55
N THR A 36 8.74 16.19 11.19
CA THR A 36 8.98 17.08 12.35
C THR A 36 9.51 16.31 13.56
N ILE A 37 9.17 15.02 13.67
CA ILE A 37 9.62 14.15 14.75
C ILE A 37 11.01 13.62 14.41
N PRO A 38 12.02 13.80 15.30
CA PRO A 38 13.35 13.24 15.09
C PRO A 38 13.40 11.71 15.15
N ASP A 39 14.33 11.12 14.40
CA ASP A 39 14.54 9.66 14.28
C ASP A 39 14.76 8.98 15.64
N GLU A 40 15.48 9.62 16.57
CA GLU A 40 15.76 9.07 17.90
C GLU A 40 14.47 8.75 18.70
N LEU A 41 13.45 9.60 18.55
CA LEU A 41 12.16 9.38 19.21
C LEU A 41 11.39 8.26 18.52
N VAL A 42 11.44 8.23 17.19
CA VAL A 42 10.82 7.18 16.38
C VAL A 42 11.38 5.81 16.78
N GLU A 43 12.71 5.65 16.80
CA GLU A 43 13.39 4.42 17.25
C GLU A 43 13.01 4.03 18.68
N HIS A 44 12.99 4.98 19.61
CA HIS A 44 12.63 4.71 21.01
C HIS A 44 11.20 4.17 21.14
N TYR A 45 10.23 4.83 20.50
CA TYR A 45 8.82 4.46 20.62
C TYR A 45 8.47 3.19 19.80
N LEU A 46 9.04 3.01 18.61
CA LEU A 46 8.89 1.78 17.81
C LEU A 46 9.48 0.58 18.57
N GLY A 47 10.72 0.70 19.04
CA GLY A 47 11.40 -0.34 19.79
C GLY A 47 10.68 -0.72 21.09
N LYS A 48 10.11 0.27 21.79
CA LYS A 48 9.30 0.04 23.01
C LYS A 48 7.99 -0.68 22.72
N SER A 49 7.39 -0.46 21.56
CA SER A 49 6.14 -1.10 21.16
C SER A 49 6.31 -2.56 20.71
N GLY A 50 7.55 -2.97 20.43
CA GLY A 50 7.87 -4.27 19.82
C GLY A 50 7.60 -4.32 18.31
N PHE A 51 7.33 -3.18 17.69
CA PHE A 51 7.18 -3.06 16.24
C PHE A 51 8.56 -2.91 15.59
N GLN A 52 8.92 -3.89 14.76
CA GLN A 52 10.09 -3.83 13.88
C GLN A 52 9.62 -3.93 12.44
N CYS A 53 9.78 -2.83 11.70
CA CYS A 53 9.57 -2.77 10.27
C CYS A 53 10.87 -2.26 9.62
N PRO A 54 11.37 -2.93 8.56
CA PRO A 54 12.53 -2.43 7.83
C PRO A 54 12.16 -1.29 6.86
N ASP A 55 10.87 -1.00 6.69
CA ASP A 55 10.41 0.11 5.87
C ASP A 55 10.52 1.41 6.67
N VAL A 56 11.46 2.25 6.30
CA VAL A 56 11.74 3.54 6.95
C VAL A 56 10.60 4.55 6.83
N ARG A 57 9.59 4.24 6.00
CA ARG A 57 8.38 5.06 5.85
C ARG A 57 7.30 4.76 6.89
N LEU A 58 7.48 3.70 7.71
CA LEU A 58 6.49 3.16 8.64
C LEU A 58 6.93 3.24 10.10
#